data_AF-A0AAU1G6L4-F1
#
_entry.id   AF-A0AAU1G6L4-F1
#
_cell.length_a   1.000
_cell.length_b   1.000
_cell.length_c   1.000
_cell.angle_alpha   90.00
_cell.angle_beta   90.00
_cell.angle_gamma   90.00
#
_symmetry.space_group_name_H-M   'P 1'
#
loop_
_entity.id
_entity.type
_entity.pdbx_description
1 polymer ?
#
loop_
_entity_poly.entity_id
_entity_poly.type
_entity_poly.pdbx_seq_one_letter_code
_entity_poly.pdbx_strand_id
1 'polypeptide(L)'
;MRKTLGWLLSLVVLIGTMGAAGFTAQAATAAGPAAATDIKDQILGIPGMSLIEEKPYPGYRFFVLNYEQPVDHRQPSKGTFKQRLTLLHKDVSRPTVFYTSGYNVNTSPRRSEPTTIVDGNQVSLEYRFFTPSRPDPANWANLDIWQAASDQHRIFTALKKIYTKNWLATGGSKGGMTATYFERFYPRDMDGVVAYVAPNDVVNNEDSAYDRFFAKVGTKECRDKLNAVQREALVRREPLEAKYATAAAENGWTFTTVGSLDKAYEAVVLDYVWAFWQYSLLSDCASIPDARAASDQEIWDTVDAISGFSAYADQGLETYTPYYYQAGTQLGSPDIKQPHLAGLSRYGYQPPRTFVPRDIPMTFQPAAMRDVDNWVRKNANQMLFVYGQNDPWGAEPFHLGYGVRDSYVMIAPGANHGANVAKLMDEEKALATAKILQWAGVAPAAALADAGRATPLAAPDAQLDQRDLEREPQLRP
;
A
#
# COMPACT_ATOMS: atom_id res chain seq x y z
N MET A 1 -30.63 -44.08 38.28
CA MET A 1 -30.51 -45.18 39.26
C MET A 1 -29.58 -44.74 40.38
N ARG A 2 -29.93 -45.07 41.62
CA ARG A 2 -29.48 -44.47 42.88
C ARG A 2 -28.09 -44.95 43.34
N LYS A 3 -27.35 -44.00 43.93
CA LYS A 3 -26.54 -44.09 45.18
C LYS A 3 -25.30 -45.01 45.25
N THR A 4 -24.13 -44.33 45.36
CA THR A 4 -23.09 -44.43 46.43
C THR A 4 -22.82 -45.78 47.09
N LEU A 5 -21.54 -46.17 47.16
CA LEU A 5 -20.79 -46.40 48.42
C LEU A 5 -19.29 -46.57 48.11
N GLY A 6 -18.42 -45.95 48.92
CA GLY A 6 -16.97 -46.20 48.90
C GLY A 6 -16.58 -47.38 49.78
N TRP A 7 -15.29 -47.75 49.77
CA TRP A 7 -14.59 -48.43 50.87
C TRP A 7 -13.07 -48.26 50.73
N LEU A 8 -12.44 -48.08 51.88
CA LEU A 8 -11.00 -48.00 52.17
C LEU A 8 -10.54 -49.36 52.75
N LEU A 9 -9.20 -49.54 52.86
CA LEU A 9 -8.42 -50.60 53.56
C LEU A 9 -8.14 -51.86 52.71
N SER A 10 -6.95 -52.48 52.67
CA SER A 10 -5.77 -52.48 53.55
C SER A 10 -4.51 -53.01 52.86
N LEU A 11 -3.37 -52.78 53.52
CA LEU A 11 -2.00 -53.24 53.27
C LEU A 11 -1.81 -54.68 52.75
N VAL A 12 -0.81 -54.86 51.87
CA VAL A 12 0.11 -56.00 51.91
C VAL A 12 1.54 -55.52 51.71
N VAL A 13 2.37 -55.68 52.74
CA VAL A 13 3.83 -55.65 52.67
C VAL A 13 4.29 -57.07 52.37
N LEU A 14 5.06 -57.26 51.29
CA LEU A 14 5.79 -58.50 51.03
C LEU A 14 7.22 -58.16 50.61
N ILE A 15 8.13 -58.68 51.43
CA ILE A 15 9.58 -58.55 51.35
C ILE A 15 10.11 -59.61 50.38
N GLY A 16 11.10 -59.22 49.57
CA GLY A 16 12.19 -60.09 49.13
C GLY A 16 12.09 -60.67 47.72
N THR A 17 12.96 -60.20 46.83
CA THR A 17 14.14 -60.96 46.34
C THR A 17 14.83 -60.15 45.24
N MET A 18 16.12 -59.85 45.45
CA MET A 18 16.97 -59.27 44.41
C MET A 18 17.29 -60.35 43.37
N GLY A 19 16.73 -60.20 42.17
CA GLY A 19 17.13 -60.94 40.98
C GLY A 19 18.00 -60.05 40.09
N ALA A 20 19.28 -60.39 39.97
CA ALA A 20 20.15 -59.85 38.94
C ALA A 20 19.72 -60.45 37.58
N ALA A 21 19.26 -59.60 36.66
CA ALA A 21 19.01 -59.98 35.27
C ALA A 21 19.56 -58.88 34.36
N GLY A 22 20.36 -59.31 33.38
CA GLY A 22 21.29 -58.48 32.62
C GLY A 22 20.66 -57.38 31.78
N PHE A 23 21.42 -56.29 31.64
CA PHE A 23 21.19 -55.27 30.64
C PHE A 23 21.47 -55.85 29.26
N THR A 24 20.42 -56.21 28.52
CA THR A 24 20.52 -56.27 27.06
C THR A 24 20.48 -54.83 26.56
N ALA A 25 21.56 -54.39 25.95
CA ALA A 25 21.64 -53.11 25.27
C ALA A 25 20.59 -53.05 24.15
N GLN A 26 19.48 -52.35 24.40
CA GLN A 26 18.56 -51.93 23.35
C GLN A 26 19.33 -50.91 22.51
N ALA A 27 19.66 -51.27 21.27
CA ALA A 27 20.21 -50.32 20.31
C ALA A 27 19.22 -49.16 20.17
N ALA A 28 19.62 -47.98 20.67
CA ALA A 28 18.91 -46.75 20.42
C ALA A 28 18.95 -46.51 18.90
N THR A 29 17.82 -46.74 18.23
CA THR A 29 17.62 -46.22 16.88
C THR A 29 17.83 -44.73 16.96
N ALA A 30 18.91 -44.25 16.34
CA ALA A 30 19.18 -42.85 16.16
C ALA A 30 17.91 -42.19 15.62
N ALA A 31 17.37 -41.24 16.39
CA ALA A 31 16.34 -40.35 15.88
C ALA A 31 16.93 -39.72 14.61
N GLY A 32 16.32 -40.02 13.46
CA GLY A 32 16.61 -39.27 12.24
C GLY A 32 16.43 -37.77 12.52
N PRO A 33 17.04 -36.88 11.71
CA PRO A 33 16.87 -35.45 11.90
C PRO A 33 15.38 -35.15 12.01
N ALA A 34 14.98 -34.51 13.11
CA ALA A 34 13.60 -34.11 13.31
C ALA A 34 13.16 -33.37 12.05
N ALA A 35 12.13 -33.89 11.38
CA ALA A 35 11.58 -33.23 10.20
C ALA A 35 11.34 -31.76 10.56
N ALA A 36 11.94 -30.84 9.80
CA ALA A 36 11.74 -29.42 10.03
C ALA A 36 10.22 -29.17 10.08
N THR A 37 9.75 -28.53 11.15
CA THR A 37 8.33 -28.21 11.33
C THR A 37 7.83 -27.50 10.07
N ASP A 38 6.68 -27.91 9.53
CA ASP A 38 6.13 -27.31 8.31
C ASP A 38 5.99 -25.79 8.50
N ILE A 39 6.28 -25.01 7.46
CA ILE A 39 6.23 -23.54 7.56
C ILE A 39 4.85 -23.04 8.00
N LYS A 40 3.76 -23.70 7.59
CA LYS A 40 2.40 -23.37 8.02
C LYS A 40 2.25 -23.53 9.53
N ASP A 41 2.75 -24.64 10.08
CA ASP A 41 2.69 -24.89 11.52
C ASP A 41 3.52 -23.88 12.31
N GLN A 42 4.68 -23.46 11.78
CA GLN A 42 5.48 -22.40 12.39
C GLN A 42 4.73 -21.05 12.38
N ILE A 43 4.11 -20.68 11.26
CA ILE A 43 3.33 -19.43 11.13
C ILE A 43 2.14 -19.44 12.09
N LEU A 44 1.38 -20.54 12.14
CA LEU A 44 0.20 -20.67 13.01
C LEU A 44 0.57 -20.87 14.49
N GLY A 45 1.82 -21.21 14.78
CA GLY A 45 2.37 -21.18 16.13
C GLY A 45 2.59 -19.76 16.68
N ILE A 46 2.53 -18.71 15.85
CA ILE A 46 2.61 -17.32 16.31
C ILE A 46 1.31 -16.95 17.05
N PRO A 47 1.39 -16.50 18.33
CA PRO A 47 0.20 -16.05 19.05
C PRO A 47 -0.55 -14.93 18.32
N GLY A 48 -1.86 -15.10 18.16
CA GLY A 48 -2.73 -14.17 17.44
C GLY A 48 -2.76 -14.36 15.91
N MET A 49 -1.93 -15.25 15.35
CA MET A 49 -1.97 -15.59 13.92
C MET A 49 -3.03 -16.67 13.65
N SER A 50 -3.80 -16.51 12.57
CA SER A 50 -4.76 -17.53 12.13
C SER A 50 -4.84 -17.60 10.60
N LEU A 51 -5.10 -18.80 10.09
CA LEU A 51 -5.27 -19.05 8.65
C LEU A 51 -6.66 -18.64 8.19
N ILE A 52 -6.74 -17.88 7.11
CA ILE A 52 -7.98 -17.74 6.32
C ILE A 52 -7.96 -18.78 5.20
N GLU A 53 -6.89 -18.79 4.41
CA GLU A 53 -6.78 -19.64 3.23
C GLU A 53 -5.30 -19.90 2.87
N GLU A 54 -5.00 -21.05 2.29
CA GLU A 54 -3.72 -21.33 1.64
C GLU A 54 -3.96 -21.64 0.17
N LYS A 55 -3.22 -20.98 -0.72
CA LYS A 55 -3.30 -21.16 -2.18
C LYS A 55 -1.95 -21.65 -2.70
N PRO A 56 -1.91 -22.70 -3.52
CA PRO A 56 -0.67 -23.14 -4.15
C PRO A 56 -0.25 -22.17 -5.26
N TYR A 57 1.05 -21.95 -5.42
CA TYR A 57 1.62 -21.30 -6.60
C TYR A 57 2.98 -21.94 -6.93
N PRO A 58 3.35 -22.20 -8.19
CA PRO A 58 4.64 -22.79 -8.51
C PRO A 58 5.83 -22.04 -7.87
N GLY A 59 6.63 -22.74 -7.05
CA GLY A 59 7.80 -22.17 -6.38
C GLY A 59 7.50 -21.31 -5.14
N TYR A 60 6.24 -21.19 -4.72
CA TYR A 60 5.83 -20.48 -3.52
C TYR A 60 4.69 -21.19 -2.78
N ARG A 61 4.52 -20.90 -1.48
CA ARG A 61 3.29 -21.14 -0.75
C ARG A 61 2.65 -19.80 -0.41
N PHE A 62 1.38 -19.63 -0.73
CA PHE A 62 0.68 -18.38 -0.49
C PHE A 62 -0.36 -18.55 0.61
N PHE A 63 -0.25 -17.74 1.66
CA PHE A 63 -1.16 -17.76 2.80
C PHE A 63 -1.91 -16.44 2.88
N VAL A 64 -3.22 -16.52 3.08
CA VAL A 64 -4.06 -15.41 3.55
C VAL A 64 -4.29 -15.65 5.04
N LEU A 65 -3.91 -14.66 5.86
CA LEU A 65 -3.84 -14.79 7.31
C LEU A 65 -4.58 -13.63 7.98
N ASN A 66 -4.99 -13.85 9.22
CA ASN A 66 -5.33 -12.79 10.16
C ASN A 66 -4.28 -12.74 11.27
N TYR A 67 -3.96 -11.53 11.72
CA TYR A 67 -3.17 -11.30 12.92
C TYR A 67 -3.95 -10.41 13.90
N GLU A 68 -4.00 -10.81 15.18
CA GLU A 68 -4.66 -10.02 16.23
C GLU A 68 -3.82 -8.79 16.60
N GLN A 69 -4.40 -7.62 16.35
CA GLN A 69 -3.81 -6.32 16.67
C GLN A 69 -4.60 -5.59 17.74
N PRO A 70 -3.95 -4.81 18.61
CA PRO A 70 -4.62 -3.83 19.46
C PRO A 70 -5.45 -2.83 18.64
N VAL A 71 -6.65 -2.53 19.12
CA VAL A 71 -7.46 -1.42 18.56
C VAL A 71 -6.78 -0.06 18.76
N ASP A 72 -5.97 0.05 19.83
CA ASP A 72 -5.16 1.21 20.18
C ASP A 72 -3.81 0.75 20.75
N HIS A 73 -2.70 0.96 20.04
CA HIS A 73 -1.37 0.62 20.54
C HIS A 73 -0.92 1.50 21.70
N ARG A 74 -1.54 2.67 21.91
CA ARG A 74 -1.31 3.51 23.10
C ARG A 74 -1.97 2.89 24.34
N GLN A 75 -3.02 2.09 24.16
CA GLN A 75 -3.76 1.42 25.24
C GLN A 75 -4.13 -0.02 24.84
N PRO A 76 -3.15 -0.95 24.77
CA PRO A 76 -3.37 -2.28 24.19
C PRO A 76 -4.40 -3.15 24.92
N SER A 77 -4.75 -2.81 26.16
CA SER A 77 -5.77 -3.52 26.95
C SER A 77 -7.20 -3.22 26.53
N LYS A 78 -7.44 -2.24 25.65
CA LYS A 78 -8.78 -1.83 25.19
C LYS A 78 -9.44 -2.77 24.17
N GLY A 79 -8.80 -3.90 23.87
CA GLY A 79 -9.31 -4.90 22.95
C GLY A 79 -8.47 -5.01 21.69
N THR A 80 -8.89 -5.94 20.83
CA THR A 80 -8.18 -6.30 19.61
C THR A 80 -9.13 -6.34 18.42
N PHE A 81 -8.55 -6.31 17.22
CA PHE A 81 -9.22 -6.61 15.96
C PHE A 81 -8.33 -7.53 15.12
N LYS A 82 -8.92 -8.19 14.12
CA LYS A 82 -8.18 -9.02 13.17
C LYS A 82 -7.74 -8.17 11.99
N GLN A 83 -6.43 -8.06 11.80
CA GLN A 83 -5.85 -7.41 10.63
C GLN A 83 -5.41 -8.47 9.62
N ARG A 84 -5.81 -8.30 8.37
CA ARG A 84 -5.49 -9.22 7.29
C ARG A 84 -4.10 -8.96 6.74
N LEU A 85 -3.35 -10.03 6.53
CA LEU A 85 -2.09 -10.01 5.82
C LEU A 85 -2.02 -11.20 4.86
N THR A 86 -1.15 -11.10 3.85
CA THR A 86 -0.79 -12.23 3.00
C THR A 86 0.70 -12.51 3.10
N LEU A 87 1.06 -13.77 2.93
CA LEU A 87 2.44 -14.23 2.97
C LEU A 87 2.70 -15.11 1.75
N LEU A 88 3.53 -14.60 0.85
CA LEU A 88 4.13 -15.35 -0.25
C LEU A 88 5.45 -15.93 0.26
N HIS A 89 5.39 -17.16 0.77
CA HIS A 89 6.55 -17.88 1.29
C HIS A 89 7.31 -18.56 0.15
N LYS A 90 8.61 -18.28 0.08
CA LYS A 90 9.56 -18.97 -0.81
C LYS A 90 10.41 -19.95 -0.03
N ASP A 91 11.17 -19.45 0.94
CA ASP A 91 12.08 -20.22 1.78
C ASP A 91 12.59 -19.36 2.96
N VAL A 92 12.83 -19.96 4.13
CA VAL A 92 13.29 -19.23 5.34
C VAL A 92 14.74 -18.72 5.24
N SER A 93 15.54 -19.24 4.31
CA SER A 93 16.90 -18.78 4.03
C SER A 93 16.97 -17.56 3.10
N ARG A 94 15.82 -17.08 2.62
CA ARG A 94 15.71 -15.91 1.74
C ARG A 94 15.32 -14.64 2.50
N PRO A 95 15.70 -13.45 2.00
CA PRO A 95 15.22 -12.19 2.55
C PRO A 95 13.70 -12.07 2.41
N THR A 96 13.11 -11.16 3.18
CA THR A 96 11.66 -10.92 3.20
C THR A 96 11.35 -9.48 2.82
N VAL A 97 10.43 -9.29 1.89
CA VAL A 97 9.92 -7.97 1.53
C VAL A 97 8.60 -7.74 2.25
N PHE A 98 8.51 -6.66 3.01
CA PHE A 98 7.30 -6.19 3.65
C PHE A 98 6.62 -5.15 2.75
N TYR A 99 5.60 -5.58 2.01
CA TYR A 99 4.73 -4.72 1.21
C TYR A 99 3.66 -4.07 2.09
N THR A 100 3.78 -2.76 2.29
CA THR A 100 2.78 -1.96 2.99
C THR A 100 1.80 -1.39 1.98
N SER A 101 0.58 -1.94 1.87
CA SER A 101 -0.31 -1.56 0.76
C SER A 101 -0.82 -0.12 0.86
N GLY A 102 -0.99 0.38 2.09
CA GLY A 102 -1.65 1.67 2.37
C GLY A 102 -3.18 1.61 2.31
N TYR A 103 -3.75 0.56 1.71
CA TYR A 103 -5.19 0.38 1.47
C TYR A 103 -5.62 -1.05 1.82
N ASN A 104 -6.48 -1.65 0.99
CA ASN A 104 -6.74 -3.08 0.98
C ASN A 104 -5.51 -3.91 0.58
N VAL A 105 -5.52 -5.21 0.87
CA VAL A 105 -4.52 -6.16 0.38
C VAL A 105 -5.11 -7.11 -0.65
N ASN A 106 -4.35 -7.40 -1.71
CA ASN A 106 -4.72 -8.42 -2.68
C ASN A 106 -4.56 -9.82 -2.06
N THR A 107 -5.62 -10.64 -2.15
CA THR A 107 -5.66 -12.01 -1.60
C THR A 107 -5.34 -13.09 -2.63
N SER A 108 -4.82 -12.71 -3.79
CA SER A 108 -4.23 -13.59 -4.79
C SER A 108 -2.70 -13.45 -4.77
N PRO A 109 -1.94 -14.53 -5.08
CA PRO A 109 -0.48 -14.48 -5.11
C PRO A 109 0.03 -13.39 -6.06
N ARG A 110 0.87 -12.48 -5.54
CA ARG A 110 1.56 -11.43 -6.32
C ARG A 110 2.89 -11.05 -5.70
N ARG A 111 3.82 -10.61 -6.54
CA ARG A 111 5.10 -10.03 -6.13
C ARG A 111 5.12 -8.52 -6.39
N SER A 112 5.64 -7.79 -5.41
CA SER A 112 6.16 -6.46 -5.61
C SER A 112 7.51 -6.54 -6.32
N GLU A 113 7.91 -5.46 -7.00
CA GLU A 113 9.18 -5.43 -7.73
C GLU A 113 10.40 -5.78 -6.84
N PRO A 114 10.52 -5.28 -5.58
CA PRO A 114 11.62 -5.70 -4.72
C PRO A 114 11.64 -7.20 -4.44
N THR A 115 10.47 -7.86 -4.30
CA THR A 115 10.39 -9.32 -4.10
C THR A 115 10.94 -10.08 -5.30
N THR A 116 10.66 -9.60 -6.51
CA THR A 116 11.23 -10.16 -7.75
C THR A 116 12.73 -9.91 -7.83
N ILE A 117 13.20 -8.71 -7.47
CA ILE A 117 14.63 -8.37 -7.46
C ILE A 117 15.41 -9.31 -6.54
N VAL A 118 14.94 -9.55 -5.32
CA VAL A 118 15.70 -10.31 -4.31
C VAL A 118 15.41 -11.82 -4.32
N ASP A 119 14.48 -12.27 -5.18
CA ASP A 119 13.98 -13.66 -5.21
C ASP A 119 13.60 -14.16 -3.80
N GLY A 120 12.81 -13.34 -3.10
CA GLY A 120 12.56 -13.46 -1.65
C GLY A 120 11.15 -13.89 -1.28
N ASN A 121 10.90 -13.87 0.03
CA ASN A 121 9.54 -13.95 0.60
C ASN A 121 8.85 -12.58 0.48
N GLN A 122 7.52 -12.54 0.54
CA GLN A 122 6.78 -11.28 0.71
C GLN A 122 5.70 -11.39 1.77
N VAL A 123 5.65 -10.42 2.66
CA VAL A 123 4.53 -10.17 3.57
C VAL A 123 3.81 -8.93 3.08
N SER A 124 2.53 -9.02 2.74
CA SER A 124 1.71 -7.86 2.39
C SER A 124 0.68 -7.59 3.48
N LEU A 125 0.60 -6.35 3.96
CA LEU A 125 -0.33 -5.99 5.04
C LEU A 125 -1.45 -5.08 4.54
N GLU A 126 -2.68 -5.44 4.89
CA GLU A 126 -3.84 -4.56 4.75
C GLU A 126 -3.80 -3.45 5.79
N TYR A 127 -3.99 -2.22 5.33
CA TYR A 127 -3.95 -1.06 6.20
C TYR A 127 -5.16 -1.05 7.15
N ARG A 128 -4.95 -0.69 8.41
CA ARG A 128 -6.05 -0.60 9.39
C ARG A 128 -7.18 0.30 8.88
N PHE A 129 -8.41 -0.03 9.23
CA PHE A 129 -9.67 0.61 8.81
C PHE A 129 -10.17 0.29 7.40
N PHE A 130 -9.32 -0.25 6.51
CA PHE A 130 -9.81 -0.84 5.26
C PHE A 130 -10.43 -2.20 5.57
N THR A 131 -11.67 -2.43 5.16
CA THR A 131 -12.41 -3.64 5.53
C THR A 131 -11.83 -4.88 4.82
N PRO A 132 -11.76 -6.03 5.51
CA PRO A 132 -12.27 -6.34 6.84
C PRO A 132 -11.33 -5.96 8.01
N SER A 133 -10.17 -5.36 7.76
CA SER A 133 -9.17 -4.98 8.76
C SER A 133 -9.52 -3.70 9.55
N ARG A 134 -10.73 -3.62 10.10
CA ARG A 134 -11.24 -2.46 10.84
C ARG A 134 -11.69 -2.87 12.25
N PRO A 135 -11.29 -2.15 13.31
CA PRO A 135 -11.89 -2.31 14.63
C PRO A 135 -13.41 -2.13 14.60
N ASP A 136 -14.14 -2.93 15.38
CA ASP A 136 -15.59 -2.83 15.54
C ASP A 136 -15.95 -2.74 17.04
N PRO A 137 -16.50 -1.61 17.52
CA PRO A 137 -16.79 -0.38 16.77
C PRO A 137 -15.53 0.38 16.33
N ALA A 138 -15.63 1.09 15.20
CA ALA A 138 -14.53 1.87 14.65
C ALA A 138 -14.35 3.19 15.40
N ASN A 139 -13.22 3.35 16.10
CA ASN A 139 -12.81 4.64 16.64
C ASN A 139 -11.82 5.33 15.69
N TRP A 140 -12.32 6.23 14.84
CA TRP A 140 -11.54 6.91 13.80
C TRP A 140 -10.32 7.67 14.32
N ALA A 141 -10.29 8.10 15.59
CA ALA A 141 -9.10 8.70 16.19
C ALA A 141 -7.89 7.75 16.27
N ASN A 142 -8.10 6.43 16.11
CA ASN A 142 -7.05 5.42 16.03
C ASN A 142 -6.60 5.10 14.59
N LEU A 143 -7.15 5.78 13.59
CA LEU A 143 -6.67 5.76 12.21
C LEU A 143 -5.61 6.85 12.04
N ASP A 144 -4.41 6.58 12.54
CA ASP A 144 -3.27 7.48 12.46
C ASP A 144 -1.99 6.75 12.00
N ILE A 145 -1.00 7.52 11.53
CA ILE A 145 0.27 7.01 10.99
C ILE A 145 1.00 6.13 12.01
N TRP A 146 1.08 6.57 13.27
CA TRP A 146 1.84 5.86 14.31
C TRP A 146 1.17 4.53 14.68
N GLN A 147 -0.16 4.52 14.75
CA GLN A 147 -0.93 3.29 14.98
C GLN A 147 -0.70 2.26 13.87
N ALA A 148 -0.68 2.69 12.61
CA ALA A 148 -0.40 1.79 11.48
C ALA A 148 1.07 1.33 11.45
N ALA A 149 2.02 2.20 11.77
CA ALA A 149 3.43 1.81 11.93
C ALA A 149 3.61 0.77 13.06
N SER A 150 2.83 0.91 14.14
CA SER A 150 2.85 -0.02 15.27
C SER A 150 2.24 -1.39 14.90
N ASP A 151 1.23 -1.43 14.02
CA ASP A 151 0.72 -2.68 13.46
C ASP A 151 1.83 -3.42 12.69
N GLN A 152 2.56 -2.69 11.84
CA GLN A 152 3.66 -3.22 11.03
C GLN A 152 4.79 -3.75 11.91
N HIS A 153 5.20 -2.99 12.93
CA HIS A 153 6.22 -3.40 13.89
C HIS A 153 5.90 -4.73 14.57
N ARG A 154 4.64 -4.93 15.00
CA ARG A 154 4.22 -6.18 15.66
C ARG A 154 4.28 -7.38 14.72
N ILE A 155 3.80 -7.21 13.48
CA ILE A 155 3.85 -8.27 12.47
C ILE A 155 5.30 -8.61 12.12
N PHE A 156 6.14 -7.61 11.90
CA PHE A 156 7.58 -7.81 11.69
C PHE A 156 8.19 -8.58 12.87
N THR A 157 8.00 -8.11 14.10
CA THR A 157 8.56 -8.73 15.32
C THR A 157 8.11 -10.19 15.48
N ALA A 158 6.87 -10.50 15.13
CA ALA A 158 6.33 -11.85 15.17
C ALA A 158 6.98 -12.76 14.10
N LEU A 159 7.04 -12.29 12.86
CA LEU A 159 7.50 -13.08 11.72
C LEU A 159 9.03 -13.16 11.59
N LYS A 160 9.79 -12.17 12.09
CA LYS A 160 11.26 -12.13 12.10
C LYS A 160 11.88 -13.34 12.83
N LYS A 161 11.13 -13.95 13.75
CA LYS A 161 11.50 -15.20 14.45
C LYS A 161 11.61 -16.41 13.51
N ILE A 162 10.85 -16.40 12.42
CA ILE A 162 10.85 -17.43 11.37
C ILE A 162 11.76 -16.98 10.21
N TYR A 163 11.56 -15.75 9.74
CA TYR A 163 12.30 -15.16 8.62
C TYR A 163 13.46 -14.31 9.11
N THR A 164 14.56 -14.96 9.48
CA THR A 164 15.68 -14.33 10.19
C THR A 164 16.61 -13.50 9.30
N LYS A 165 16.53 -13.64 7.97
CA LYS A 165 17.32 -12.87 6.99
C LYS A 165 16.87 -11.41 6.91
N ASN A 166 17.49 -10.63 6.02
CA ASN A 166 17.22 -9.21 5.90
C ASN A 166 15.76 -8.94 5.46
N TRP A 167 15.22 -7.81 5.91
CA TRP A 167 13.87 -7.35 5.59
C TRP A 167 13.91 -6.02 4.84
N LEU A 168 13.13 -5.90 3.76
CA LEU A 168 12.96 -4.63 3.06
C LEU A 168 11.51 -4.17 3.13
N ALA A 169 11.23 -2.90 3.42
CA ALA A 169 9.89 -2.35 3.28
C ALA A 169 9.67 -1.76 1.88
N THR A 170 8.45 -1.88 1.36
CA THR A 170 8.08 -1.28 0.08
C THR A 170 6.59 -0.99 -0.03
N GLY A 171 6.23 -0.10 -0.94
CA GLY A 171 4.86 0.19 -1.32
C GLY A 171 4.80 1.27 -2.39
N GLY A 172 3.67 1.40 -3.07
CA GLY A 172 3.40 2.48 -4.01
C GLY A 172 2.41 3.50 -3.45
N SER A 173 2.55 4.77 -3.80
CA SER A 173 1.60 5.83 -3.40
C SER A 173 1.52 5.94 -1.87
N LYS A 174 0.31 5.92 -1.29
CA LYS A 174 0.13 5.76 0.16
C LYS A 174 0.86 4.56 0.73
N GLY A 175 0.97 3.46 0.01
CA GLY A 175 1.78 2.32 0.44
C GLY A 175 3.26 2.71 0.62
N GLY A 176 3.83 3.50 -0.30
CA GLY A 176 5.21 3.99 -0.20
C GLY A 176 5.40 5.03 0.91
N MET A 177 4.38 5.88 1.14
CA MET A 177 4.29 6.72 2.33
C MET A 177 4.35 5.85 3.59
N THR A 178 3.54 4.79 3.64
CA THR A 178 3.48 3.91 4.81
C THR A 178 4.79 3.19 5.08
N ALA A 179 5.50 2.72 4.05
CA ALA A 179 6.84 2.15 4.19
C ALA A 179 7.83 3.15 4.79
N THR A 180 7.77 4.41 4.34
CA THR A 180 8.58 5.52 4.85
C THR A 180 8.23 5.84 6.31
N TYR A 181 6.95 5.85 6.66
CA TYR A 181 6.48 6.10 8.02
C TYR A 181 6.84 4.98 8.98
N PHE A 182 6.79 3.75 8.50
CA PHE A 182 7.19 2.59 9.29
C PHE A 182 8.64 2.74 9.73
N GLU A 183 9.53 2.98 8.76
CA GLU A 183 10.94 3.21 8.99
C GLU A 183 11.19 4.39 9.92
N ARG A 184 10.42 5.48 9.75
CA ARG A 184 10.46 6.62 10.65
C ARG A 184 10.23 6.26 12.12
N PHE A 185 9.23 5.45 12.43
CA PHE A 185 8.86 5.13 13.81
C PHE A 185 9.60 3.91 14.37
N TYR A 186 10.09 3.02 13.49
CA TYR A 186 10.78 1.79 13.83
C TYR A 186 12.03 1.57 12.95
N PRO A 187 13.04 2.46 13.03
CA PRO A 187 14.18 2.51 12.08
C PRO A 187 15.22 1.39 12.21
N ARG A 188 14.86 0.31 12.91
CA ARG A 188 15.71 -0.88 13.09
C ARG A 188 15.01 -2.16 12.66
N ASP A 189 13.80 -2.04 12.15
CA ASP A 189 13.02 -3.19 11.71
C ASP A 189 13.40 -3.60 10.27
N MET A 190 13.68 -2.63 9.40
CA MET A 190 14.01 -2.87 8.00
C MET A 190 15.49 -2.62 7.71
N ASP A 191 16.07 -3.42 6.82
CA ASP A 191 17.43 -3.28 6.29
C ASP A 191 17.46 -2.38 5.03
N GLY A 192 16.30 -1.97 4.53
CA GLY A 192 16.16 -0.98 3.46
C GLY A 192 14.70 -0.71 3.09
N VAL A 193 14.44 0.44 2.47
CA VAL A 193 13.11 0.89 2.05
C VAL A 193 13.12 1.22 0.57
N VAL A 194 12.13 0.72 -0.17
CA VAL A 194 11.90 1.07 -1.57
C VAL A 194 10.49 1.62 -1.74
N ALA A 195 10.36 2.94 -1.75
CA ALA A 195 9.09 3.65 -1.85
C ALA A 195 8.86 4.15 -3.29
N TYR A 196 7.76 3.73 -3.89
CA TYR A 196 7.36 4.16 -5.23
C TYR A 196 6.32 5.26 -5.14
N VAL A 197 6.49 6.33 -5.92
CA VAL A 197 5.49 7.39 -6.14
C VAL A 197 4.82 7.90 -4.87
N ALA A 198 5.58 7.98 -3.78
CA ALA A 198 5.09 8.30 -2.45
C ALA A 198 5.04 9.83 -2.27
N PRO A 199 3.86 10.47 -2.19
CA PRO A 199 3.78 11.91 -1.99
C PRO A 199 4.18 12.32 -0.57
N ASN A 200 4.64 13.56 -0.42
CA ASN A 200 5.11 14.12 0.83
C ASN A 200 4.65 15.57 1.01
N ASP A 201 3.37 15.75 1.36
CA ASP A 201 2.80 17.06 1.65
C ASP A 201 3.22 17.56 3.04
N VAL A 202 4.29 18.34 3.08
CA VAL A 202 4.87 18.88 4.33
C VAL A 202 4.08 20.09 4.85
N VAL A 203 3.44 20.84 3.96
CA VAL A 203 2.72 22.07 4.25
C VAL A 203 1.47 22.10 3.38
N ASN A 204 0.38 21.53 3.90
CA ASN A 204 -0.91 21.36 3.22
C ASN A 204 -1.54 22.61 2.58
N ASN A 205 -1.04 23.82 2.85
CA ASN A 205 -1.57 25.04 2.24
C ASN A 205 -0.57 25.63 1.21
N GLU A 206 0.43 24.87 0.79
CA GLU A 206 1.49 25.27 -0.13
C GLU A 206 1.57 24.31 -1.31
N ASP A 207 0.61 24.40 -2.23
CA ASP A 207 0.49 23.48 -3.36
C ASP A 207 1.10 24.01 -4.66
N SER A 208 1.98 25.02 -4.58
CA SER A 208 2.53 25.64 -5.79
C SER A 208 3.40 24.67 -6.62
N ALA A 209 3.85 23.57 -6.03
CA ALA A 209 4.54 22.49 -6.73
C ALA A 209 3.62 21.81 -7.76
N TYR A 210 2.38 21.48 -7.39
CA TYR A 210 1.40 20.90 -8.30
C TYR A 210 1.02 21.90 -9.41
N ASP A 211 0.80 23.17 -9.07
CA ASP A 211 0.55 24.22 -10.07
C ASP A 211 1.68 24.29 -11.13
N ARG A 212 2.94 24.24 -10.69
CA ARG A 212 4.10 24.22 -11.60
C ARG A 212 4.17 22.95 -12.43
N PHE A 213 3.80 21.81 -11.85
CA PHE A 213 3.75 20.53 -12.54
C PHE A 213 2.74 20.58 -13.69
N PHE A 214 1.48 20.94 -13.41
CA PHE A 214 0.43 20.99 -14.43
C PHE A 214 0.67 22.07 -15.48
N ALA A 215 1.45 23.12 -15.19
CA ALA A 215 1.87 24.09 -16.20
C ALA A 215 2.88 23.52 -17.23
N LYS A 216 3.59 22.44 -16.90
CA LYS A 216 4.77 21.97 -17.64
C LYS A 216 4.72 20.52 -18.11
N VAL A 217 3.94 19.64 -17.47
CA VAL A 217 3.88 18.21 -17.79
C VAL A 217 3.50 17.96 -19.25
N GLY A 218 4.21 17.03 -19.90
CA GLY A 218 4.00 16.68 -21.30
C GLY A 218 4.11 17.86 -22.28
N THR A 219 3.40 17.76 -23.41
CA THR A 219 3.39 18.81 -24.44
C THR A 219 2.31 19.86 -24.16
N LYS A 220 2.52 21.09 -24.61
CA LYS A 220 1.50 22.15 -24.52
C LYS A 220 0.21 21.73 -25.22
N GLU A 221 0.31 21.11 -26.40
CA GLU A 221 -0.84 20.62 -27.16
C GLU A 221 -1.68 19.65 -26.33
N CYS A 222 -1.03 18.69 -25.66
CA CYS A 222 -1.75 17.73 -24.84
C CYS A 222 -2.46 18.40 -23.66
N ARG A 223 -1.76 19.30 -22.95
CA ARG A 223 -2.36 20.08 -21.86
C ARG A 223 -3.55 20.91 -22.33
N ASP A 224 -3.45 21.54 -23.49
CA ASP A 224 -4.55 22.33 -24.07
C ASP A 224 -5.76 21.44 -24.40
N LYS A 225 -5.56 20.23 -24.97
CA LYS A 225 -6.64 19.26 -25.25
C LYS A 225 -7.35 18.80 -23.99
N LEU A 226 -6.59 18.37 -22.97
CA LEU A 226 -7.15 17.92 -21.69
C LEU A 226 -7.95 19.04 -21.00
N ASN A 227 -7.38 20.24 -20.95
CA ASN A 227 -8.03 21.42 -20.38
C ASN A 227 -9.30 21.81 -21.16
N ALA A 228 -9.31 21.63 -22.48
CA ALA A 228 -10.48 21.90 -23.31
C ALA A 228 -11.63 20.93 -23.02
N VAL A 229 -11.35 19.63 -22.90
CA VAL A 229 -12.36 18.62 -22.51
C VAL A 229 -12.91 18.92 -21.11
N GLN A 230 -12.03 19.16 -20.14
CA GLN A 230 -12.43 19.49 -18.77
C GLN A 230 -13.33 20.73 -18.73
N ARG A 231 -12.98 21.78 -19.49
CA ARG A 231 -13.79 22.99 -19.61
C ARG A 231 -15.14 22.71 -20.26
N GLU A 232 -15.16 21.97 -21.36
CA GLU A 232 -16.38 21.66 -22.11
C GLU A 232 -17.37 20.87 -21.27
N ALA A 233 -16.89 19.94 -20.44
CA ALA A 233 -17.72 19.21 -19.48
C ALA A 233 -18.44 20.15 -18.49
N LEU A 234 -17.80 21.21 -18.02
CA LEU A 234 -18.45 22.19 -17.14
C LEU A 234 -19.36 23.18 -17.90
N VAL A 235 -19.04 23.51 -19.15
CA VAL A 235 -19.93 24.32 -20.01
C VAL A 235 -21.22 23.56 -20.31
N ARG A 236 -21.13 22.26 -20.58
CA ARG A 236 -22.26 21.37 -20.86
C ARG A 236 -22.79 20.66 -19.61
N ARG A 237 -22.67 21.30 -18.45
CA ARG A 237 -23.05 20.70 -17.16
C ARG A 237 -24.45 20.11 -17.16
N GLU A 238 -25.47 20.83 -17.63
CA GLU A 238 -26.86 20.38 -17.58
C GLU A 238 -27.10 19.05 -18.33
N PRO A 239 -26.76 18.91 -19.62
CA PRO A 239 -26.96 17.63 -20.32
C PRO A 239 -26.07 16.50 -19.77
N LEU A 240 -24.87 16.81 -19.27
CA LEU A 240 -23.98 15.79 -18.69
C LEU A 240 -24.41 15.34 -17.29
N GLU A 241 -24.99 16.24 -16.48
CA GLU A 241 -25.63 15.86 -15.21
C GLU A 241 -26.88 15.03 -15.42
N ALA A 242 -27.65 15.27 -16.49
CA ALA A 242 -28.76 14.39 -16.85
C ALA A 242 -28.27 12.96 -17.15
N LYS A 243 -27.16 12.81 -17.88
CA LYS A 243 -26.50 11.50 -18.08
C LYS A 243 -26.04 10.89 -16.76
N TYR A 244 -25.46 11.69 -15.87
CA TYR A 244 -25.02 11.21 -14.57
C TYR A 244 -26.17 10.76 -13.68
N ALA A 245 -27.31 11.45 -13.72
CA ALA A 245 -28.52 11.06 -13.02
C ALA A 245 -29.05 9.71 -13.53
N THR A 246 -29.05 9.50 -14.86
CA THR A 246 -29.39 8.20 -15.45
C THR A 246 -28.43 7.10 -15.00
N ALA A 247 -27.12 7.31 -15.13
CA ALA A 247 -26.11 6.34 -14.70
C ALA A 247 -26.22 6.04 -13.20
N ALA A 248 -26.48 7.05 -12.37
CA ALA A 248 -26.68 6.88 -10.94
C ALA A 248 -27.93 6.03 -10.63
N ALA A 249 -29.03 6.25 -11.34
CA ALA A 249 -30.24 5.43 -11.19
C ALA A 249 -30.01 3.97 -11.61
N GLU A 250 -29.28 3.74 -12.71
CA GLU A 250 -28.95 2.41 -13.22
C GLU A 250 -28.02 1.62 -12.29
N ASN A 251 -27.05 2.30 -11.67
CA ASN A 251 -26.04 1.68 -10.81
C ASN A 251 -26.36 1.76 -9.31
N GLY A 252 -27.47 2.42 -8.94
CA GLY A 252 -27.85 2.65 -7.55
C GLY A 252 -26.90 3.59 -6.80
N TRP A 253 -26.24 4.51 -7.49
CA TRP A 253 -25.32 5.47 -6.89
C TRP A 253 -26.05 6.57 -6.12
N THR A 254 -25.50 6.91 -4.96
CA THR A 254 -26.00 7.99 -4.10
C THR A 254 -24.88 8.98 -3.81
N PHE A 255 -25.23 10.21 -3.40
CA PHE A 255 -24.28 11.31 -3.24
C PHE A 255 -24.41 12.00 -1.87
N THR A 256 -24.71 11.23 -0.83
CA THR A 256 -24.98 11.75 0.52
C THR A 256 -23.72 12.33 1.15
N THR A 257 -22.58 11.67 0.98
CA THR A 257 -21.28 12.05 1.56
C THR A 257 -20.79 13.37 0.98
N VAL A 258 -20.77 13.45 -0.35
CA VAL A 258 -20.37 14.66 -1.09
C VAL A 258 -21.41 15.77 -0.93
N GLY A 259 -22.69 15.39 -0.89
CA GLY A 259 -23.85 16.24 -0.59
C GLY A 259 -24.82 16.45 -1.75
N SER A 260 -24.39 16.23 -3.00
CA SER A 260 -25.27 16.30 -4.18
C SER A 260 -24.60 15.68 -5.42
N LEU A 261 -25.43 15.36 -6.43
CA LEU A 261 -24.96 14.92 -7.75
C LEU A 261 -24.14 16.00 -8.47
N ASP A 262 -24.59 17.27 -8.45
CA ASP A 262 -23.88 18.42 -9.06
C ASP A 262 -22.45 18.58 -8.50
N LYS A 263 -22.32 18.42 -7.18
CA LYS A 263 -21.01 18.51 -6.52
C LYS A 263 -20.12 17.30 -6.81
N ALA A 264 -20.68 16.09 -6.87
CA ALA A 264 -19.94 14.91 -7.28
C ALA A 264 -19.50 15.00 -8.75
N TYR A 265 -20.38 15.49 -9.63
CA TYR A 265 -20.11 15.72 -11.04
C TYR A 265 -18.91 16.67 -11.22
N GLU A 266 -18.96 17.82 -10.55
CA GLU A 266 -17.85 18.77 -10.60
C GLU A 266 -16.56 18.14 -10.09
N ALA A 267 -16.57 17.42 -8.95
CA ALA A 267 -15.38 16.77 -8.42
C ALA A 267 -14.75 15.79 -9.44
N VAL A 268 -15.55 14.94 -10.10
CA VAL A 268 -15.07 14.03 -11.15
C VAL A 268 -14.43 14.82 -12.30
N VAL A 269 -15.08 15.89 -12.76
CA VAL A 269 -14.56 16.72 -13.86
C VAL A 269 -13.27 17.43 -13.46
N LEU A 270 -13.17 17.99 -12.24
CA LEU A 270 -11.97 18.69 -11.79
C LEU A 270 -10.75 17.76 -11.68
N ASP A 271 -10.93 16.46 -11.49
CA ASP A 271 -9.83 15.49 -11.44
C ASP A 271 -9.38 14.95 -12.80
N TYR A 272 -10.08 15.28 -13.88
CA TYR A 272 -9.78 14.75 -15.22
C TYR A 272 -8.32 14.91 -15.64
N VAL A 273 -7.78 16.11 -15.51
CA VAL A 273 -6.38 16.38 -15.89
C VAL A 273 -5.42 15.66 -14.96
N TRP A 274 -5.73 15.59 -13.66
CA TRP A 274 -4.90 14.87 -12.68
C TRP A 274 -4.85 13.38 -13.00
N ALA A 275 -6.03 12.75 -13.14
CA ALA A 275 -6.18 11.33 -13.39
C ALA A 275 -5.51 10.90 -14.70
N PHE A 276 -5.58 11.72 -15.76
CA PHE A 276 -4.85 11.46 -17.01
C PHE A 276 -3.35 11.34 -16.75
N TRP A 277 -2.73 12.33 -16.10
CA TRP A 277 -1.28 12.29 -15.87
C TRP A 277 -0.88 11.21 -14.88
N GLN A 278 -1.75 10.88 -13.91
CA GLN A 278 -1.50 9.83 -12.95
C GLN A 278 -1.51 8.43 -13.60
N TYR A 279 -2.41 8.17 -14.55
CA TYR A 279 -2.67 6.79 -15.02
C TYR A 279 -2.53 6.56 -16.53
N SER A 280 -2.61 7.61 -17.35
CA SER A 280 -2.39 7.55 -18.80
C SER A 280 -0.96 7.92 -19.18
N LEU A 281 -0.59 7.63 -20.42
CA LEU A 281 0.68 8.02 -21.02
C LEU A 281 0.50 9.25 -21.91
N LEU A 282 1.60 9.98 -22.15
CA LEU A 282 1.61 11.10 -23.11
C LEU A 282 1.15 10.65 -24.52
N SER A 283 1.45 9.40 -24.92
CA SER A 283 1.00 8.82 -26.19
C SER A 283 -0.52 8.70 -26.27
N ASP A 284 -1.20 8.50 -25.15
CA ASP A 284 -2.65 8.34 -25.09
C ASP A 284 -3.36 9.67 -25.34
N CYS A 285 -2.64 10.78 -25.30
CA CYS A 285 -3.20 12.09 -25.60
C CYS A 285 -3.75 12.20 -27.03
N ALA A 286 -3.32 11.31 -27.93
CA ALA A 286 -3.85 11.22 -29.29
C ALA A 286 -5.31 10.75 -29.34
N SER A 287 -5.80 10.05 -28.31
CA SER A 287 -7.20 9.59 -28.23
C SER A 287 -8.14 10.63 -27.60
N ILE A 288 -7.61 11.72 -27.04
CA ILE A 288 -8.41 12.78 -26.43
C ILE A 288 -9.13 13.54 -27.54
N PRO A 289 -10.49 13.63 -27.49
CA PRO A 289 -11.26 14.24 -28.57
C PRO A 289 -11.00 15.75 -28.65
N ASP A 290 -11.22 16.32 -29.84
CA ASP A 290 -11.34 17.77 -29.96
C ASP A 290 -12.65 18.21 -29.31
N ALA A 291 -12.53 18.82 -28.13
CA ALA A 291 -13.67 19.21 -27.30
C ALA A 291 -14.71 20.08 -28.03
N ARG A 292 -14.30 20.85 -29.05
CA ARG A 292 -15.23 21.70 -29.83
C ARG A 292 -16.10 20.91 -30.80
N ALA A 293 -15.58 19.80 -31.31
CA ALA A 293 -16.29 18.95 -32.26
C ALA A 293 -16.96 17.74 -31.57
N ALA A 294 -16.54 17.42 -30.35
CA ALA A 294 -17.06 16.31 -29.57
C ALA A 294 -18.54 16.50 -29.21
N SER A 295 -19.30 15.42 -29.32
CA SER A 295 -20.65 15.27 -28.78
C SER A 295 -20.64 15.16 -27.25
N ASP A 296 -21.81 15.31 -26.63
CA ASP A 296 -21.96 15.12 -25.19
C ASP A 296 -21.60 13.70 -24.75
N GLN A 297 -21.84 12.71 -25.61
CA GLN A 297 -21.46 11.33 -25.34
C GLN A 297 -19.94 11.16 -25.34
N GLU A 298 -19.23 11.75 -26.29
CA GLU A 298 -17.77 11.66 -26.34
C GLU A 298 -17.10 12.37 -25.15
N ILE A 299 -17.63 13.52 -24.72
CA ILE A 299 -17.16 14.21 -23.50
C ILE A 299 -17.45 13.36 -22.26
N TRP A 300 -18.65 12.77 -22.16
CA TRP A 300 -19.01 11.86 -21.08
C TRP A 300 -18.06 10.66 -21.02
N ASP A 301 -17.88 9.94 -22.13
CA ASP A 301 -17.09 8.71 -22.19
C ASP A 301 -15.62 8.95 -21.86
N THR A 302 -15.03 10.05 -22.34
CA THR A 302 -13.62 10.35 -22.00
C THR A 302 -13.46 10.71 -20.53
N VAL A 303 -14.39 11.48 -19.94
CA VAL A 303 -14.35 11.84 -18.52
C VAL A 303 -14.52 10.58 -17.66
N ASP A 304 -15.45 9.70 -18.01
CA ASP A 304 -15.66 8.44 -17.28
C ASP A 304 -14.45 7.51 -17.39
N ALA A 305 -13.88 7.36 -18.59
CA ALA A 305 -12.72 6.49 -18.81
C ALA A 305 -11.47 6.93 -18.03
N ILE A 306 -11.28 8.25 -17.83
CA ILE A 306 -10.10 8.79 -17.15
C ILE A 306 -10.35 9.04 -15.66
N SER A 307 -11.47 9.67 -15.30
CA SER A 307 -11.79 10.14 -13.94
C SER A 307 -12.78 9.24 -13.21
N GLY A 308 -13.69 8.59 -13.95
CA GLY A 308 -14.68 7.65 -13.42
C GLY A 308 -15.79 8.31 -12.64
N PHE A 309 -17.01 8.31 -13.19
CA PHE A 309 -18.19 8.91 -12.53
C PHE A 309 -18.62 8.15 -11.26
N SER A 310 -18.15 6.93 -11.04
CA SER A 310 -18.40 6.19 -9.80
C SER A 310 -17.56 6.67 -8.61
N ALA A 311 -16.44 7.37 -8.85
CA ALA A 311 -15.41 7.63 -7.83
C ALA A 311 -15.94 8.40 -6.61
N TYR A 312 -16.87 9.33 -6.83
CA TYR A 312 -17.44 10.21 -5.80
C TYR A 312 -18.90 9.91 -5.46
N ALA A 313 -19.44 8.80 -5.95
CA ALA A 313 -20.63 8.20 -5.37
C ALA A 313 -20.31 7.63 -3.98
N ASP A 314 -21.30 7.52 -3.09
CA ASP A 314 -21.14 6.96 -1.74
C ASP A 314 -20.49 5.56 -1.79
N GLN A 315 -20.85 4.76 -2.80
CA GLN A 315 -20.33 3.41 -3.05
C GLN A 315 -18.85 3.42 -3.46
N GLY A 316 -18.42 4.41 -4.25
CA GLY A 316 -17.00 4.60 -4.59
C GLY A 316 -16.19 5.10 -3.39
N LEU A 317 -16.78 5.98 -2.60
CA LEU A 317 -16.16 6.56 -1.40
C LEU A 317 -16.05 5.58 -0.23
N GLU A 318 -16.94 4.61 -0.11
CA GLU A 318 -16.99 3.70 1.06
C GLU A 318 -15.63 3.02 1.30
N THR A 319 -15.01 2.49 0.23
CA THR A 319 -13.71 1.81 0.32
C THR A 319 -12.59 2.78 0.70
N TYR A 320 -12.63 4.02 0.21
CA TYR A 320 -11.56 5.02 0.40
C TYR A 320 -11.80 6.02 1.53
N THR A 321 -12.92 5.91 2.26
CA THR A 321 -13.18 6.75 3.44
C THR A 321 -12.00 6.75 4.43
N PRO A 322 -11.31 5.61 4.70
CA PRO A 322 -10.09 5.63 5.51
C PRO A 322 -8.95 6.45 4.93
N TYR A 323 -8.77 6.46 3.60
CA TYR A 323 -7.79 7.34 2.97
C TYR A 323 -8.16 8.81 3.16
N TYR A 324 -9.36 9.23 2.77
CA TYR A 324 -9.77 10.63 2.85
C TYR A 324 -9.81 11.15 4.30
N TYR A 325 -10.16 10.28 5.25
CA TYR A 325 -10.01 10.59 6.67
C TYR A 325 -8.55 10.91 7.00
N GLN A 326 -7.62 10.06 6.58
CA GLN A 326 -6.20 10.24 6.87
C GLN A 326 -5.59 11.44 6.14
N ALA A 327 -6.00 11.69 4.89
CA ALA A 327 -5.65 12.87 4.12
C ALA A 327 -6.03 14.14 4.89
N GLY A 328 -7.29 14.28 5.29
CA GLY A 328 -7.73 15.45 6.04
C GLY A 328 -7.42 15.46 7.55
N THR A 329 -6.67 14.49 8.07
CA THR A 329 -6.24 14.48 9.50
C THR A 329 -4.73 14.48 9.71
N GLN A 330 -3.94 13.88 8.81
CA GLN A 330 -2.49 13.80 8.96
C GLN A 330 -1.69 13.93 7.66
N LEU A 331 -2.14 13.32 6.55
CA LEU A 331 -1.31 13.22 5.34
C LEU A 331 -1.30 14.53 4.54
N GLY A 332 -2.39 15.28 4.60
CA GLY A 332 -2.67 16.39 3.72
C GLY A 332 -3.23 15.95 2.37
N SER A 333 -3.42 16.92 1.47
CA SER A 333 -4.03 16.72 0.15
C SER A 333 -3.75 17.91 -0.77
N PRO A 334 -3.59 17.69 -2.08
CA PRO A 334 -3.32 18.77 -3.02
C PRO A 334 -4.52 19.72 -3.17
N ASP A 335 -4.23 21.01 -3.33
CA ASP A 335 -5.17 22.02 -3.84
C ASP A 335 -4.60 22.71 -5.09
N ILE A 336 -5.14 22.39 -6.28
CA ILE A 336 -4.60 22.85 -7.56
C ILE A 336 -5.40 23.97 -8.19
N LYS A 337 -4.70 24.92 -8.85
CA LYS A 337 -5.36 25.97 -9.63
C LYS A 337 -5.73 25.48 -11.02
N GLN A 338 -6.96 25.80 -11.43
CA GLN A 338 -7.49 25.49 -12.76
C GLN A 338 -8.02 26.76 -13.45
N PRO A 339 -7.14 27.69 -13.87
CA PRO A 339 -7.54 28.99 -14.40
C PRO A 339 -8.38 28.90 -15.69
N HIS A 340 -8.24 27.83 -16.47
CA HIS A 340 -9.08 27.57 -17.66
C HIS A 340 -10.54 27.26 -17.31
N LEU A 341 -10.87 27.04 -16.04
CA LEU A 341 -12.22 26.83 -15.52
C LEU A 341 -12.79 28.05 -14.78
N ALA A 342 -12.11 29.20 -14.87
CA ALA A 342 -12.57 30.44 -14.22
C ALA A 342 -14.03 30.77 -14.60
N GLY A 343 -14.87 30.97 -13.58
CA GLY A 343 -16.30 31.25 -13.73
C GLY A 343 -17.19 30.03 -14.02
N LEU A 344 -16.64 28.81 -14.10
CA LEU A 344 -17.39 27.58 -14.38
C LEU A 344 -17.48 26.63 -13.17
N SER A 345 -16.45 26.58 -12.32
CA SER A 345 -16.48 25.82 -11.07
C SER A 345 -17.38 26.51 -10.05
N ARG A 346 -18.32 25.75 -9.48
CA ARG A 346 -19.25 26.19 -8.42
C ARG A 346 -18.69 25.95 -7.02
N TYR A 347 -17.85 24.94 -6.86
CA TYR A 347 -17.44 24.43 -5.56
C TYR A 347 -15.93 24.52 -5.29
N GLY A 348 -15.12 24.91 -6.28
CA GLY A 348 -13.66 24.87 -6.22
C GLY A 348 -13.10 23.44 -6.25
N TYR A 349 -11.78 23.30 -6.16
CA TYR A 349 -11.16 22.00 -5.95
C TYR A 349 -11.56 21.44 -4.57
N GLN A 350 -11.91 20.16 -4.49
CA GLN A 350 -12.61 19.63 -3.31
C GLN A 350 -11.63 19.08 -2.27
N PRO A 351 -11.66 19.55 -1.00
CA PRO A 351 -10.79 19.02 0.03
C PRO A 351 -11.29 17.65 0.54
N PRO A 352 -10.42 16.83 1.20
CA PRO A 352 -10.77 15.50 1.70
C PRO A 352 -12.00 15.44 2.60
N ARG A 353 -12.32 16.53 3.30
CA ARG A 353 -13.52 16.64 4.15
C ARG A 353 -14.82 16.46 3.37
N THR A 354 -14.82 16.73 2.07
CA THR A 354 -15.96 16.48 1.17
C THR A 354 -16.23 14.99 1.00
N PHE A 355 -15.22 14.14 1.17
CA PHE A 355 -15.25 12.72 0.82
C PHE A 355 -15.35 11.78 2.03
N VAL A 356 -15.64 12.33 3.20
CA VAL A 356 -15.81 11.58 4.45
C VAL A 356 -17.21 11.88 5.02
N PRO A 357 -17.97 10.87 5.48
CA PRO A 357 -19.25 11.05 6.18
C PRO A 357 -19.16 12.03 7.36
N ARG A 358 -20.20 12.86 7.55
CA ARG A 358 -20.19 13.98 8.51
C ARG A 358 -20.23 13.58 9.98
N ASP A 359 -20.69 12.37 10.26
CA ASP A 359 -20.67 11.73 11.57
C ASP A 359 -19.25 11.33 12.02
N ILE A 360 -18.28 11.30 11.10
CA ILE A 360 -16.86 11.09 11.42
C ILE A 360 -16.18 12.45 11.62
N PRO A 361 -15.81 12.83 12.86
CA PRO A 361 -15.13 14.10 13.11
C PRO A 361 -13.68 14.05 12.58
N MET A 362 -13.23 15.15 11.97
CA MET A 362 -11.86 15.28 11.47
C MET A 362 -11.20 16.52 12.06
N THR A 363 -9.93 16.40 12.44
CA THR A 363 -9.08 17.51 12.88
C THR A 363 -7.70 17.30 12.31
N PHE A 364 -7.21 18.27 11.54
CA PHE A 364 -5.92 18.20 10.88
C PHE A 364 -4.76 18.41 11.85
N GLN A 365 -3.72 17.59 11.71
CA GLN A 365 -2.49 17.64 12.49
C GLN A 365 -1.34 18.15 11.62
N PRO A 366 -1.12 19.48 11.53
CA PRO A 366 -0.18 20.08 10.59
C PRO A 366 1.31 19.77 10.87
N ALA A 367 1.61 19.08 11.97
CA ALA A 367 2.96 18.68 12.32
C ALA A 367 3.31 17.25 11.83
N ALA A 368 2.33 16.41 11.49
CA ALA A 368 2.55 14.99 11.23
C ALA A 368 3.51 14.74 10.06
N MET A 369 3.23 15.32 8.89
CA MET A 369 4.10 15.17 7.73
C MET A 369 5.43 15.90 7.86
N ARG A 370 5.43 17.08 8.48
CA ARG A 370 6.67 17.81 8.79
C ARG A 370 7.60 17.01 9.68
N ASP A 371 7.06 16.25 10.62
CA ASP A 371 7.83 15.39 11.52
C ASP A 371 8.48 14.22 10.76
N VAL A 372 7.75 13.59 9.84
CA VAL A 372 8.30 12.55 8.94
C VAL A 372 9.37 13.13 8.00
N ASP A 373 9.06 14.21 7.27
CA ASP A 373 9.98 14.82 6.30
C ASP A 373 11.29 15.25 6.96
N ASN A 374 11.23 15.91 8.13
CA ASN A 374 12.42 16.28 8.88
C ASN A 374 13.27 15.09 9.28
N TRP A 375 12.63 13.96 9.62
CA TRP A 375 13.35 12.76 9.96
C TRP A 375 14.00 12.11 8.74
N VAL A 376 13.30 12.00 7.61
CA VAL A 376 13.85 11.47 6.35
C VAL A 376 15.07 12.29 5.95
N ARG A 377 14.97 13.63 5.97
CA ARG A 377 16.10 14.51 5.64
C ARG A 377 17.33 14.29 6.52
N LYS A 378 17.15 13.89 7.77
CA LYS A 378 18.23 13.80 8.77
C LYS A 378 18.75 12.39 9.01
N ASN A 379 17.91 11.38 8.79
CA ASN A 379 18.14 10.01 9.26
C ASN A 379 17.93 8.95 8.19
N ALA A 380 17.45 9.31 6.99
CA ALA A 380 17.32 8.34 5.91
C ALA A 380 18.65 7.61 5.69
N ASN A 381 18.57 6.29 5.69
CA ASN A 381 19.68 5.39 5.46
C ASN A 381 19.09 4.17 4.76
N GLN A 382 19.64 3.77 3.61
CA GLN A 382 19.14 2.65 2.83
C GLN A 382 17.69 2.85 2.34
N MET A 383 17.35 4.08 1.95
CA MET A 383 16.03 4.42 1.42
C MET A 383 16.12 4.81 -0.06
N LEU A 384 15.30 4.18 -0.90
CA LEU A 384 15.17 4.48 -2.32
C LEU A 384 13.76 4.98 -2.60
N PHE A 385 13.64 6.21 -3.09
CA PHE A 385 12.41 6.79 -3.60
C PHE A 385 12.45 6.82 -5.13
N VAL A 386 11.41 6.28 -5.78
CA VAL A 386 11.30 6.28 -7.25
C VAL A 386 10.01 6.97 -7.67
N TYR A 387 10.12 8.04 -8.46
CA TYR A 387 9.00 8.84 -8.95
C TYR A 387 8.85 8.74 -10.46
N GLY A 388 7.63 8.91 -10.97
CA GLY A 388 7.38 9.08 -12.39
C GLY A 388 7.52 10.56 -12.79
N GLN A 389 8.22 10.84 -13.89
CA GLN A 389 8.35 12.21 -14.40
C GLN A 389 6.99 12.89 -14.66
N ASN A 390 6.01 12.11 -15.10
CA ASN A 390 4.67 12.57 -15.46
C ASN A 390 3.63 12.26 -14.38
N ASP A 391 4.02 11.80 -13.19
CA ASP A 391 3.10 11.56 -12.08
C ASP A 391 2.87 12.85 -11.27
N PRO A 392 1.63 13.36 -11.13
CA PRO A 392 1.34 14.54 -10.32
C PRO A 392 1.82 14.40 -8.87
N TRP A 393 1.73 13.21 -8.26
CA TRP A 393 2.18 12.97 -6.90
C TRP A 393 3.68 13.15 -6.70
N GLY A 394 4.46 13.08 -7.78
CA GLY A 394 5.89 13.37 -7.78
C GLY A 394 6.23 14.86 -7.71
N ALA A 395 5.24 15.76 -7.75
CA ALA A 395 5.47 17.20 -7.61
C ALA A 395 5.96 17.56 -6.19
N GLU A 396 5.55 16.79 -5.19
CA GLU A 396 5.99 16.92 -3.79
C GLU A 396 6.65 15.63 -3.31
N PRO A 397 7.91 15.37 -3.72
CA PRO A 397 8.59 14.16 -3.34
C PRO A 397 9.18 14.25 -1.93
N PHE A 398 9.52 13.10 -1.35
CA PHE A 398 10.46 13.06 -0.24
C PHE A 398 11.83 13.57 -0.71
N HIS A 399 12.48 14.36 0.15
CA HIS A 399 13.80 14.91 -0.12
C HIS A 399 14.80 14.39 0.91
N LEU A 400 16.00 14.10 0.44
CA LEU A 400 17.12 13.72 1.31
C LEU A 400 17.88 14.97 1.76
N GLY A 401 18.39 14.95 2.99
CA GLY A 401 19.28 16.02 3.45
C GLY A 401 20.72 15.80 2.97
N TYR A 402 21.51 16.87 2.97
CA TYR A 402 22.89 16.87 2.45
C TYR A 402 23.81 15.81 3.10
N GLY A 403 23.58 15.50 4.38
CA GLY A 403 24.36 14.52 5.14
C GLY A 403 23.93 13.06 4.93
N VAL A 404 22.77 12.82 4.30
CA VAL A 404 22.28 11.47 4.04
C VAL A 404 23.19 10.80 2.99
N ARG A 405 23.49 9.53 3.27
CA ARG A 405 24.28 8.66 2.40
C ARG A 405 23.50 7.35 2.21
N ASP A 406 23.84 6.64 1.15
CA ASP A 406 23.20 5.37 0.76
C ASP A 406 21.67 5.43 0.71
N SER A 407 21.12 6.58 0.31
CA SER A 407 19.69 6.76 0.02
C SER A 407 19.56 7.60 -1.24
N TYR A 408 18.50 7.39 -2.01
CA TYR A 408 18.38 7.92 -3.36
C TYR A 408 16.95 8.39 -3.64
N VAL A 409 16.84 9.45 -4.44
CA VAL A 409 15.59 9.87 -5.08
C VAL A 409 15.84 9.82 -6.57
N MET A 410 15.12 8.98 -7.29
CA MET A 410 15.30 8.72 -8.72
C MET A 410 14.00 8.97 -9.48
N ILE A 411 14.11 9.41 -10.73
CA ILE A 411 12.96 9.80 -11.55
C ILE A 411 12.95 8.96 -12.83
N ALA A 412 11.90 8.17 -13.03
CA ALA A 412 11.65 7.39 -14.24
C ALA A 412 11.11 8.31 -15.35
N PRO A 413 11.85 8.51 -16.47
CA PRO A 413 11.44 9.40 -17.54
C PRO A 413 10.16 8.92 -18.23
N GLY A 414 9.26 9.87 -18.54
CA GLY A 414 7.97 9.60 -19.19
C GLY A 414 6.96 8.78 -18.38
N ALA A 415 7.38 8.17 -17.25
CA ALA A 415 6.53 7.33 -16.42
C ALA A 415 5.55 8.17 -15.58
N ASN A 416 4.39 7.57 -15.31
CA ASN A 416 3.34 8.09 -14.44
C ASN A 416 3.37 7.37 -13.07
N HIS A 417 2.22 7.25 -12.41
CA HIS A 417 2.09 6.60 -11.10
C HIS A 417 2.51 5.12 -11.10
N GLY A 418 2.64 4.50 -12.28
CA GLY A 418 3.23 3.17 -12.44
C GLY A 418 4.76 3.14 -12.49
N ALA A 419 5.47 4.20 -12.08
CA ALA A 419 6.92 4.27 -12.04
C ALA A 419 7.55 3.24 -11.08
N ASN A 420 8.73 2.74 -11.44
CA ASN A 420 9.44 1.67 -10.73
C ASN A 420 10.91 1.60 -11.17
N VAL A 421 11.70 0.73 -10.54
CA VAL A 421 13.13 0.56 -10.85
C VAL A 421 13.33 0.16 -12.31
N ALA A 422 12.48 -0.72 -12.86
CA ALA A 422 12.61 -1.16 -14.24
C ALA A 422 12.43 -0.06 -15.30
N LYS A 423 11.79 1.06 -14.94
CA LYS A 423 11.55 2.23 -15.80
C LYS A 423 12.57 3.37 -15.61
N LEU A 424 13.54 3.20 -14.72
CA LEU A 424 14.65 4.14 -14.57
C LEU A 424 15.60 4.08 -15.79
N MET A 425 16.41 5.13 -15.96
CA MET A 425 17.52 5.11 -16.91
C MET A 425 18.51 4.01 -16.54
N ASP A 426 19.21 3.43 -17.53
CA ASP A 426 19.99 2.20 -17.35
C ASP A 426 20.98 2.24 -16.17
N GLU A 427 21.70 3.35 -15.97
CA GLU A 427 22.63 3.51 -14.85
C GLU A 427 21.92 3.56 -13.49
N GLU A 428 20.85 4.34 -13.37
CA GLU A 428 20.04 4.44 -12.14
C GLU A 428 19.32 3.12 -11.84
N LYS A 429 18.81 2.45 -12.87
CA LYS A 429 18.19 1.12 -12.77
C LYS A 429 19.17 0.09 -12.23
N ALA A 430 20.39 0.06 -12.78
CA ALA A 430 21.44 -0.86 -12.35
C ALA A 430 21.87 -0.55 -10.90
N LEU A 431 22.08 0.72 -10.56
CA LEU A 431 22.40 1.16 -9.21
C LEU A 431 21.28 0.81 -8.20
N ALA A 432 20.03 1.13 -8.50
CA ALA A 432 18.89 0.81 -7.66
C ALA A 432 18.77 -0.70 -7.43
N THR A 433 18.91 -1.50 -8.50
CA THR A 433 18.90 -2.97 -8.40
C THR A 433 20.04 -3.46 -7.52
N ALA A 434 21.27 -2.95 -7.70
CA ALA A 434 22.42 -3.31 -6.88
C ALA A 434 22.19 -2.98 -5.40
N LYS A 435 21.61 -1.82 -5.11
CA LYS A 435 21.32 -1.37 -3.74
C LYS A 435 20.27 -2.22 -3.05
N ILE A 436 19.17 -2.53 -3.75
CA ILE A 436 18.13 -3.43 -3.24
C ILE A 436 18.72 -4.80 -2.89
N LEU A 437 19.55 -5.37 -3.79
CA LEU A 437 20.23 -6.64 -3.54
C LEU A 437 21.21 -6.57 -2.36
N GLN A 438 21.94 -5.46 -2.24
CA GLN A 438 22.90 -5.21 -1.16
C GLN A 438 22.18 -5.14 0.19
N TRP A 439 21.11 -4.34 0.30
CA TRP A 439 20.31 -4.18 1.50
C TRP A 439 19.61 -5.48 1.90
N ALA A 440 19.18 -6.28 0.94
CA ALA A 440 18.62 -7.61 1.18
C ALA A 440 19.68 -8.68 1.54
N GLY A 441 20.98 -8.35 1.53
CA GLY A 441 22.05 -9.29 1.86
C GLY A 441 22.24 -10.42 0.85
N VAL A 442 21.79 -10.23 -0.39
CA VAL A 442 21.85 -11.23 -1.47
C VAL A 442 22.57 -10.73 -2.72
N ALA A 443 23.29 -9.61 -2.63
CA ALA A 443 24.07 -9.07 -3.73
C ALA A 443 25.11 -10.08 -4.25
N PRO A 444 25.04 -10.46 -5.54
CA PRO A 444 26.10 -11.27 -6.15
C PRO A 444 27.43 -10.55 -6.09
N ALA A 445 28.54 -11.29 -6.00
CA ALA A 445 29.89 -10.71 -5.98
C ALA A 445 30.16 -9.77 -7.18
N ALA A 446 29.58 -10.08 -8.35
CA ALA A 446 29.66 -9.23 -9.52
C ALA A 446 28.96 -7.87 -9.35
N ALA A 447 27.77 -7.83 -8.72
CA ALA A 447 27.04 -6.59 -8.46
C ALA A 447 27.71 -5.73 -7.37
N LEU A 448 28.41 -6.37 -6.44
CA LEU A 448 29.23 -5.67 -5.44
C LEU A 448 30.50 -5.05 -6.04
N ALA A 449 31.04 -5.67 -7.11
CA ALA A 449 32.23 -5.18 -7.81
C ALA A 449 31.90 -4.12 -8.89
N ASP A 450 30.75 -4.26 -9.56
CA ASP A 450 30.28 -3.38 -10.63
C ASP A 450 28.75 -3.30 -10.61
N ALA A 451 28.22 -2.18 -10.14
CA ALA A 451 26.78 -1.94 -10.05
C ALA A 451 26.08 -1.99 -11.42
N GLY A 452 26.80 -1.69 -12.52
CA GLY A 452 26.26 -1.70 -13.89
C GLY A 452 25.82 -3.08 -14.39
N ARG A 453 26.12 -4.15 -13.65
CA ARG A 453 25.77 -5.53 -13.98
C ARG A 453 24.67 -6.12 -13.09
N ALA A 454 24.11 -5.33 -12.18
CA ALA A 454 23.09 -5.82 -11.27
C ALA A 454 21.77 -6.09 -12.01
N THR A 455 21.26 -7.31 -11.87
CA THR A 455 19.97 -7.73 -12.43
C THR A 455 19.12 -8.38 -11.34
N PRO A 456 17.77 -8.37 -11.47
CA PRO A 456 16.90 -9.15 -10.61
C PRO A 456 17.35 -10.62 -10.51
N LEU A 457 17.24 -11.22 -9.31
CA LEU A 457 17.59 -12.62 -9.08
C LEU A 457 16.53 -13.60 -9.60
N ALA A 458 15.26 -13.17 -9.64
CA ALA A 458 14.19 -13.95 -10.23
C ALA A 458 13.86 -13.44 -11.64
N ALA A 459 13.55 -14.37 -12.54
CA ALA A 459 12.94 -14.03 -13.82
C ALA A 459 11.54 -13.40 -13.60
N PRO A 460 11.08 -12.53 -14.53
CA PRO A 460 9.71 -12.08 -14.57
C PRO A 460 8.74 -13.27 -14.64
N ASP A 461 7.66 -13.19 -13.87
CA ASP A 461 6.58 -14.15 -13.86
C ASP A 461 5.30 -13.45 -14.33
N ALA A 462 4.71 -13.95 -15.42
CA ALA A 462 3.58 -13.34 -16.09
C ALA A 462 2.28 -13.34 -15.29
N GLN A 463 2.18 -14.09 -14.18
CA GLN A 463 1.02 -14.09 -13.28
C GLN A 463 1.33 -13.35 -11.97
N LEU A 464 2.49 -13.61 -11.34
CA LEU A 464 2.85 -12.97 -10.07
C LEU A 464 3.20 -11.49 -10.20
N ASP A 465 3.80 -11.08 -11.32
CA ASP A 465 4.33 -9.72 -11.50
C ASP A 465 3.35 -8.80 -12.23
N GLN A 466 2.12 -9.26 -12.47
CA GLN A 466 1.08 -8.42 -13.05
C GLN A 466 0.76 -7.25 -12.12
N ARG A 467 0.84 -6.05 -12.68
CA ARG A 467 0.37 -4.82 -12.05
C ARG A 467 -1.06 -4.58 -12.49
N ASP A 468 -2.00 -4.64 -11.57
CA ASP A 468 -3.36 -4.17 -11.86
C ASP A 468 -3.33 -2.65 -11.81
N LEU A 469 -3.08 -2.00 -12.94
CA LEU A 469 -3.52 -0.61 -13.12
C LEU A 469 -5.01 -0.55 -13.49
N GLU A 470 -5.62 -1.69 -13.86
CA GLU A 470 -6.84 -1.69 -14.66
C GLU A 470 -8.17 -1.88 -13.94
N ARG A 471 -8.27 -2.22 -12.63
CA ARG A 471 -9.60 -2.62 -12.07
C ARG A 471 -9.92 -2.28 -10.62
N GLU A 472 -9.07 -1.59 -9.87
CA GLU A 472 -9.52 -0.97 -8.62
C GLU A 472 -10.07 0.43 -8.95
N PRO A 473 -11.19 0.89 -8.34
CA PRO A 473 -11.59 2.28 -8.45
C PRO A 473 -10.36 3.12 -8.09
N GLN A 474 -9.79 3.82 -9.07
CA GLN A 474 -8.52 4.49 -8.89
C GLN A 474 -8.70 5.60 -7.87
N LEU A 475 -7.84 5.64 -6.87
CA LEU A 475 -7.88 6.69 -5.87
C LEU A 475 -7.72 8.05 -6.56
N ARG A 476 -8.58 9.00 -6.17
CA ARG A 476 -8.51 10.39 -6.57
C ARG A 476 -7.87 11.23 -5.46
N PRO A 477 -7.12 12.29 -5.84
CA PRO A 477 -6.34 13.11 -4.92
C PRO A 477 -7.09 13.65 -3.69
#